data_AF-A0A8S0GWA1-F1
#
_entry.id   AF-A0A8S0GWA1-F1
#
_cell.length_a   1.000
_cell.length_b   1.000
_cell.length_c   1.000
_cell.angle_alpha   90.00
_cell.angle_beta   90.00
_cell.angle_gamma   90.00
#
_symmetry.space_group_name_H-M   'P 1'
#
loop_
_entity.id
_entity.type
_entity.pdbx_description
1 polymer ?
#
loop_
_entity_poly.entity_id
_entity_poly.type
_entity_poly.pdbx_seq_one_letter_code
_entity_poly.pdbx_strand_id
1 'polypeptide(L)'
;MTALATTSTATRVEPKALWKPIGAALIGNTLEWFDLSIYAYFALTISQVFFPTTDPTFSLLLAFATFGISFLIRPWARRYWAPTPTAGAARRP
;
A
#
# COMPACT_ATOMS: atom_id res chain seq x y z
N MET A 1 -16.98 -48.67 -14.13
CA MET A 1 -17.23 -47.23 -14.37
C MET A 1 -17.26 -46.54 -13.02
N THR A 2 -16.10 -46.07 -12.55
CA THR A 2 -15.92 -45.50 -11.20
C THR A 2 -16.09 -43.98 -11.29
N ALA A 3 -17.17 -43.45 -10.71
CA ALA A 3 -17.39 -42.00 -10.66
C ALA A 3 -16.50 -41.38 -9.57
N LEU A 4 -15.66 -40.43 -9.95
CA LEU A 4 -14.82 -39.64 -9.05
C LEU A 4 -15.69 -38.64 -8.28
N ALA A 5 -15.81 -38.82 -6.97
CA ALA A 5 -16.45 -37.84 -6.10
C ALA A 5 -15.55 -36.60 -5.98
N THR A 6 -15.87 -35.54 -6.71
CA THR A 6 -15.25 -34.22 -6.56
C THR A 6 -15.62 -33.65 -5.20
N THR A 7 -14.76 -33.82 -4.20
CA THR A 7 -14.94 -33.17 -2.90
C THR A 7 -14.53 -31.72 -3.04
N SER A 8 -15.51 -30.86 -3.34
CA SER A 8 -15.33 -29.40 -3.32
C SER A 8 -15.20 -28.95 -1.87
N THR A 9 -13.97 -28.70 -1.42
CA THR A 9 -13.69 -28.09 -0.11
C THR A 9 -14.17 -26.64 -0.14
N ALA A 10 -15.47 -26.43 0.06
CA ALA A 10 -16.03 -25.12 0.28
C ALA A 10 -15.48 -24.58 1.61
N THR A 11 -14.66 -23.53 1.54
CA THR A 11 -14.09 -22.87 2.71
C THR A 11 -15.26 -22.23 3.48
N ARG A 12 -15.68 -22.86 4.58
CA ARG A 12 -16.72 -22.32 5.46
C ARG A 12 -16.17 -21.06 6.11
N VAL A 13 -16.60 -19.90 5.61
CA VAL A 13 -16.28 -18.60 6.22
C VAL A 13 -17.03 -18.56 7.56
N GLU A 14 -16.32 -18.81 8.65
CA GLU A 14 -16.80 -18.52 10.01
C GLU A 14 -17.31 -17.08 10.03
N PRO A 15 -18.53 -16.79 10.56
CA PRO A 15 -19.09 -15.44 10.63
C PRO A 15 -18.33 -14.61 11.68
N LYS A 16 -17.05 -14.34 11.40
CA LYS A 16 -16.21 -13.43 12.16
C LYS A 16 -16.73 -12.03 11.89
N ALA A 17 -16.95 -11.26 12.96
CA ALA A 17 -17.35 -9.86 12.93
C ALA A 17 -16.64 -9.07 11.81
N LEU A 18 -17.30 -8.91 10.66
CA LEU A 18 -16.75 -8.34 9.43
C LEU A 18 -16.45 -6.84 9.58
N TRP A 19 -17.11 -6.17 10.52
CA TRP A 19 -16.95 -4.74 10.77
C TRP A 19 -15.53 -4.37 11.26
N LYS A 20 -14.85 -5.25 11.99
CA LYS A 20 -13.45 -5.05 12.43
C LYS A 20 -12.47 -4.94 11.27
N PRO A 21 -12.35 -5.94 10.37
CA PRO A 21 -11.44 -5.85 9.23
C PRO A 21 -11.88 -4.78 8.23
N ILE A 22 -13.19 -4.54 8.05
CA ILE A 22 -13.70 -3.47 7.19
C ILE A 22 -13.29 -2.09 7.72
N GLY A 23 -13.46 -1.84 9.02
CA GLY A 23 -13.02 -0.60 9.66
C GLY A 23 -11.50 -0.40 9.56
N ALA A 24 -10.72 -1.46 9.79
CA ALA A 24 -9.27 -1.42 9.62
C ALA A 24 -8.85 -1.12 8.16
N ALA A 25 -9.53 -1.70 7.18
CA ALA A 25 -9.27 -1.44 5.76
C ALA A 25 -9.65 -0.01 5.35
N LEU A 26 -10.80 0.49 5.83
CA LEU A 26 -11.24 1.87 5.59
C LEU A 26 -10.27 2.88 6.19
N ILE A 27 -9.94 2.74 7.48
CA ILE A 27 -9.02 3.64 8.17
C ILE A 27 -7.63 3.59 7.52
N GLY A 28 -7.12 2.39 7.24
CA GLY A 28 -5.84 2.23 6.54
C GLY A 28 -5.84 2.90 5.17
N ASN A 29 -6.87 2.66 4.37
CA ASN A 29 -7.02 3.30 3.06
C ASN A 29 -7.13 4.83 3.18
N THR A 30 -7.98 5.34 4.07
CA THR A 30 -8.14 6.79 4.26
C THR A 30 -6.85 7.44 4.74
N LEU A 31 -6.11 6.84 5.67
CA LEU A 31 -4.84 7.38 6.16
C LEU A 31 -3.77 7.39 5.07
N GLU A 32 -3.73 6.36 4.21
CA GLU A 32 -2.83 6.35 3.05
C GLU A 32 -3.15 7.49 2.08
N TRP A 33 -4.42 7.75 1.78
CA TRP A 33 -4.84 8.83 0.89
C TRP A 33 -4.74 10.22 1.52
N PHE A 34 -4.95 10.33 2.83
CA PHE A 34 -4.93 11.59 3.56
C PHE A 34 -3.58 12.30 3.46
N ASP A 35 -2.49 11.56 3.69
CA ASP A 35 -1.13 12.12 3.61
C ASP A 35 -0.79 12.58 2.19
N LEU A 36 -1.21 11.82 1.18
CA LEU A 36 -1.02 12.16 -0.23
C LEU A 36 -1.80 13.42 -0.63
N SER A 37 -3.03 13.57 -0.15
CA SER A 37 -3.86 14.75 -0.42
C SER A 37 -3.30 16.02 0.22
N ILE A 38 -2.80 15.92 1.46
CA ILE A 38 -2.15 17.06 2.13
C ILE A 38 -0.90 17.49 1.35
N TYR A 39 -0.06 16.53 0.94
CA TYR A 39 1.12 16.85 0.16
C TYR A 39 0.75 17.52 -1.19
N ALA A 40 -0.26 16.98 -1.89
CA ALA A 40 -0.74 17.58 -3.14
C ALA A 40 -1.26 19.01 -2.94
N TYR A 41 -1.92 19.30 -1.82
CA TYR A 41 -2.36 20.64 -1.46
C TYR A 41 -1.16 21.60 -1.30
N PHE A 42 -0.09 21.16 -0.65
CA PHE A 42 1.13 21.96 -0.45
C PHE A 42 2.10 21.94 -1.64
N ALA A 43 1.79 21.21 -2.73
CA ALA A 43 2.71 21.03 -3.86
C ALA A 43 3.15 22.36 -4.49
N LEU A 44 2.26 23.35 -4.55
CA LEU A 44 2.58 24.69 -5.06
C LEU A 44 3.58 25.45 -4.17
N THR A 45 3.46 25.32 -2.85
CA THR A 45 4.39 25.96 -1.92
C THR A 45 5.74 25.26 -1.95
N ILE A 46 5.74 23.92 -1.97
CA ILE A 46 6.96 23.11 -2.02
C ILE A 46 7.71 23.36 -3.33
N SER A 47 7.01 23.46 -4.46
CA SER A 47 7.65 23.69 -5.75
C SER A 47 8.38 25.02 -5.81
N GLN A 48 7.82 26.09 -5.24
CA GLN A 48 8.45 27.41 -5.25
C GLN A 48 9.61 27.53 -4.25
N VAL A 49 9.53 26.84 -3.11
CA VAL A 49 10.57 26.90 -2.07
C VAL A 49 11.77 26.01 -2.42
N PHE A 50 11.53 24.79 -2.89
CA PHE A 50 12.60 23.80 -3.11
C PHE A 50 13.09 23.71 -4.54
N PHE A 51 12.25 24.06 -5.51
CA PHE A 51 12.57 23.99 -6.94
C PHE A 51 12.29 25.31 -7.64
N PRO A 52 12.89 26.43 -7.22
CA PRO A 52 12.70 27.70 -7.90
C PRO A 52 13.25 27.61 -9.33
N THR A 53 12.37 27.67 -10.32
CA THR A 53 12.75 27.66 -11.75
C THR A 53 12.12 28.83 -12.48
N THR A 54 12.64 29.14 -13.67
CA THR A 54 12.15 30.25 -14.50
C THR A 54 10.73 30.02 -15.01
N ASP A 55 10.30 28.76 -15.12
CA ASP A 55 8.94 28.38 -15.52
C ASP A 55 8.21 27.77 -14.31
N PRO A 56 7.18 28.44 -13.77
CA PRO A 56 6.39 27.94 -12.63
C PRO A 56 5.82 26.52 -12.85
N THR A 57 5.54 26.16 -14.10
CA THR A 57 5.03 24.84 -14.48
C THR A 57 6.09 23.76 -14.25
N PHE A 58 7.33 24.06 -14.59
CA PHE A 58 8.44 23.12 -14.48
C PHE A 58 8.80 22.87 -13.01
N SER A 59 8.75 23.91 -12.17
CA SER A 59 8.87 23.77 -10.70
C SER A 59 7.84 22.80 -10.13
N LEU A 60 6.58 22.94 -10.54
CA LEU A 60 5.49 22.10 -10.06
C LEU A 60 5.65 20.64 -10.52
N LEU A 61 6.06 20.42 -11.77
CA LEU A 61 6.40 19.10 -12.29
C LEU A 61 7.52 18.43 -11.49
N LEU A 62 8.54 19.18 -11.09
CA LEU A 62 9.66 18.65 -10.30
C LEU A 62 9.23 18.25 -8.87
N ALA A 63 8.33 19.04 -8.26
CA ALA A 63 7.74 18.70 -6.97
C ALA A 63 6.88 17.44 -7.04
N PHE A 64 6.07 17.28 -8.10
CA PHE A 64 5.31 16.06 -8.34
C PHE A 64 6.19 14.86 -8.70
N ALA A 65 7.29 15.06 -9.44
CA ALA A 65 8.22 14.00 -9.79
C ALA A 65 8.91 13.42 -8.54
N THR A 66 9.37 14.28 -7.62
CA THR A 66 9.95 13.87 -6.33
C THR A 66 8.98 13.03 -5.50
N PHE A 67 7.71 13.45 -5.48
CA PHE A 67 6.64 12.68 -4.85
C PHE A 67 6.36 11.35 -5.56
N GLY A 68 6.29 11.35 -6.90
CA GLY A 68 6.09 10.15 -7.71
C GLY A 68 7.16 9.09 -7.46
N ILE A 69 8.43 9.49 -7.34
CA ILE A 69 9.55 8.59 -7.00
C ILE A 69 9.30 7.87 -5.66
N SER A 70 8.68 8.53 -4.69
CA SER A 70 8.37 7.93 -3.39
C SER A 70 7.37 6.77 -3.49
N PHE A 71 6.45 6.78 -4.47
CA PHE A 71 5.55 5.65 -4.73
C PHE A 71 6.27 4.45 -5.33
N LEU A 72 7.31 4.66 -6.14
CA LEU A 72 8.12 3.57 -6.68
C LEU A 72 8.91 2.83 -5.59
N ILE A 73 9.28 3.55 -4.51
CA ILE A 73 10.02 2.97 -3.38
C ILE A 73 9.11 2.06 -2.52
N ARG A 74 7.81 2.34 -2.41
CA ARG A 74 6.86 1.56 -1.59
C ARG A 74 6.80 0.04 -1.90
N PRO A 75 6.65 -0.41 -3.16
CA PRO A 75 6.67 -1.85 -3.48
C PRO A 75 8.06 -2.47 -3.27
N TRP A 76 9.12 -1.68 -3.48
CA TRP A 76 10.49 -2.10 -3.23
C TRP A 76 10.70 -2.36 -1.74
N ALA A 77 10.31 -1.41 -0.87
CA ALA A 77 10.41 -1.56 0.58
C ALA A 77 9.74 -2.85 1.05
N ARG A 78 8.50 -3.15 0.62
CA ARG A 78 7.82 -4.41 1.00
C ARG A 78 8.55 -5.68 0.57
N ARG A 79 9.26 -5.67 -0.57
CA ARG A 79 9.95 -6.84 -1.09
C ARG A 79 11.21 -7.20 -0.28
N TYR A 80 11.96 -6.20 0.15
CA TYR A 80 13.27 -6.41 0.81
C TYR A 80 13.20 -6.44 2.34
N TRP A 81 12.16 -5.88 2.96
CA TRP A 81 12.01 -5.83 4.42
C TRP A 81 11.24 -7.02 5.01
N ALA A 82 10.62 -7.88 4.19
CA ALA A 82 9.89 -9.04 4.70
C ALA A 82 10.85 -9.99 5.45
N PRO A 83 10.63 -10.27 6.75
CA PRO A 83 11.39 -11.27 7.48
C PRO A 83 11.29 -12.60 6.76
N THR A 84 12.42 -13.20 6.39
CA THR A 84 12.41 -14.55 5.84
C THR A 84 11.80 -15.49 6.88
N PRO A 85 10.91 -16.42 6.50
CA PRO A 85 10.41 -17.42 7.42
C PRO A 85 11.60 -18.20 7.98
N THR A 86 11.98 -17.93 9.22
CA THR A 86 13.03 -18.67 9.90
C THR A 86 12.56 -20.12 10.00
N ALA A 87 13.35 -21.04 9.48
CA ALA A 87 13.04 -22.47 9.31
C ALA A 87 12.67 -23.23 10.62
N GLY A 88 12.61 -22.56 11.77
CA GLY A 88 12.25 -23.14 13.07
C GLY A 88 10.75 -23.16 13.40
N ALA A 89 9.88 -22.48 12.64
CA ALA A 89 8.44 -22.40 12.96
C ALA A 89 7.62 -23.63 12.55
N ALA A 90 8.16 -24.53 11.71
CA ALA A 90 7.47 -25.71 11.19
C ALA A 90 7.61 -26.97 12.08
N ARG A 91 8.33 -26.89 13.20
CA ARG A 91 8.46 -27.98 14.18
C ARG A 91 7.80 -27.58 15.49
N ARG A 92 6.46 -27.67 15.57
CA ARG A 92 5.78 -27.84 16.86
C ARG A 92 4.86 -29.06 16.76
N PRO A 93 4.98 -30.02 17.69
CA PRO A 93 4.22 -31.28 17.68
C PRO A 93 2.73 -31.07 17.96
#